data_AF-A0A9Q0EF36-F1
#
_entry.id   AF-A0A9Q0EF36-F1
#
_cell.length_a   1.000
_cell.length_b   1.000
_cell.length_c   1.000
_cell.angle_alpha   90.00
_cell.angle_beta   90.00
_cell.angle_gamma   90.00
#
_symmetry.space_group_name_H-M   'P 1'
#
loop_
_entity.id
_entity.type
_entity.pdbx_description
1 polymer ?
#
loop_
_entity_poly.entity_id
_entity_poly.type
_entity_poly.pdbx_seq_one_letter_code
_entity_poly.pdbx_strand_id
1 'polypeptide(L)'
;MEATRHSVGMAVLGAMAARLDPAHRWHGDKHVSGEVIVSEIQDTTVVLLRPKLLMNINGVSVARAAAKYGVRAEDIVLVHDELDKPLGKTAFKYGGSARGHNGVRSCVDVLQSD
;
A
#
# COMPACT_ATOMS: atom_id res chain seq x y z
N MET A 1 -1.23 2.62 15.60
CA MET A 1 0.17 2.40 15.20
C MET A 1 0.99 3.52 15.79
N GLU A 2 2.05 3.20 16.52
CA GLU A 2 3.00 4.21 16.98
C GLU A 2 3.63 4.91 15.77
N ALA A 3 3.81 6.23 15.87
CA ALA A 3 4.37 7.03 14.79
C ALA A 3 5.88 6.77 14.65
N THR A 4 6.24 5.86 13.74
CA THR A 4 7.63 5.56 13.37
C THR A 4 7.89 5.93 11.91
N ARG A 5 9.16 6.09 11.52
CA ARG A 5 9.53 6.38 10.10
C ARG A 5 8.96 5.34 9.13
N HIS A 6 8.95 4.08 9.54
CA HIS A 6 8.43 2.96 8.75
C HIS A 6 6.89 3.01 8.55
N SER A 7 6.19 3.79 9.37
CA SER A 7 4.74 3.99 9.25
C SER A 7 4.36 5.11 8.28
N VAL A 8 5.32 5.75 7.60
CA VAL A 8 5.06 6.88 6.70
C VAL A 8 4.06 6.53 5.59
N GLY A 9 4.11 5.30 5.04
CA GLY A 9 3.14 4.84 4.04
C GLY A 9 1.69 4.89 4.56
N MET A 10 1.48 4.50 5.83
CA MET A 10 0.16 4.53 6.46
C MET A 10 -0.35 5.96 6.69
N ALA A 11 0.57 6.88 7.01
CA ALA A 11 0.28 8.30 7.14
C ALA A 11 -0.11 8.91 5.79
N VAL A 12 0.62 8.58 4.71
CA VAL A 12 0.29 9.00 3.35
C VAL A 12 -1.09 8.48 2.95
N LEU A 13 -1.39 7.20 3.17
CA LEU A 13 -2.72 6.64 2.89
C LEU A 13 -3.83 7.34 3.69
N GLY A 14 -3.55 7.78 4.92
CA GLY A 14 -4.51 8.57 5.71
C GLY A 14 -4.77 9.94 5.09
N ALA A 15 -3.72 10.62 4.65
CA ALA A 15 -3.83 11.91 3.98
C ALA A 15 -4.48 11.81 2.58
N MET A 16 -4.30 10.68 1.87
CA MET A 16 -5.00 10.39 0.62
C MET A 16 -6.49 10.14 0.86
N ALA A 17 -6.83 9.27 1.81
CA ALA A 17 -8.22 8.98 2.16
C ALA A 17 -9.02 10.25 2.47
N ALA A 18 -8.45 11.15 3.27
CA ALA A 18 -9.09 12.42 3.64
C ALA A 18 -9.22 13.41 2.46
N ARG A 19 -8.33 13.33 1.47
CA ARG A 19 -8.43 14.15 0.23
C ARG A 19 -9.46 13.61 -0.74
N LEU A 20 -9.64 12.29 -0.79
CA LEU A 20 -10.66 11.65 -1.64
C LEU A 20 -12.06 11.94 -1.10
N ASP A 21 -12.27 11.69 0.19
CA ASP A 21 -13.49 12.08 0.90
C ASP A 21 -13.20 12.13 2.41
N PRO A 22 -13.39 13.28 3.08
CA PRO A 22 -13.28 13.38 4.54
C PRO A 22 -14.22 12.45 5.32
N ALA A 23 -15.32 12.00 4.69
CA ALA A 23 -16.27 11.05 5.26
C ALA A 23 -15.81 9.59 5.14
N HIS A 24 -14.77 9.27 4.36
CA HIS A 24 -14.27 7.90 4.26
C HIS A 24 -13.88 7.34 5.63
N ARG A 25 -14.21 6.07 5.84
CA ARG A 25 -13.80 5.31 7.02
C ARG A 25 -13.15 4.03 6.55
N TRP A 26 -11.99 3.75 7.15
CA TRP A 26 -11.33 2.47 6.99
C TRP A 26 -12.24 1.38 7.53
N HIS A 27 -12.56 0.38 6.71
CA HIS A 27 -13.31 -0.78 7.16
C HIS A 27 -12.41 -2.01 7.19
N GLY A 28 -12.54 -2.81 8.24
CA GLY A 28 -11.81 -4.08 8.34
C GLY A 28 -12.32 -5.09 7.31
N ASP A 29 -11.41 -5.77 6.65
CA ASP A 29 -11.69 -6.83 5.70
C ASP A 29 -10.79 -8.03 5.97
N LYS A 30 -11.40 -9.09 6.49
CA LYS A 30 -10.69 -10.33 6.86
C LYS A 30 -10.13 -11.06 5.64
N HIS A 31 -10.80 -10.96 4.49
CA HIS A 31 -10.36 -11.63 3.26
C HIS A 31 -8.99 -11.12 2.84
N VAL A 32 -8.77 -9.81 2.89
CA VAL A 32 -7.48 -9.19 2.56
C VAL A 32 -6.55 -9.07 3.77
N SER A 33 -6.99 -9.49 4.96
CA SER A 33 -6.21 -9.36 6.21
C SER A 33 -5.74 -7.93 6.48
N GLY A 34 -6.64 -6.97 6.28
CA GLY A 34 -6.33 -5.55 6.36
C GLY A 34 -7.56 -4.68 6.55
N GLU A 35 -7.35 -3.37 6.41
CA GLU A 35 -8.41 -2.38 6.29
C GLU A 35 -8.37 -1.78 4.89
N VAL A 36 -9.53 -1.46 4.34
CA VAL A 36 -9.62 -0.84 3.02
C VAL A 36 -10.57 0.36 3.01
N ILE A 37 -10.35 1.20 2.01
CA ILE A 37 -11.30 2.20 1.51
C ILE A 37 -11.38 1.95 0.01
N VAL A 38 -12.60 1.91 -0.52
CA VAL A 38 -12.86 1.88 -1.96
C VAL A 38 -13.52 3.20 -2.32
N SER A 39 -12.97 3.88 -3.31
CA SER A 39 -13.43 5.19 -3.77
C SER A 39 -13.43 5.24 -5.29
N GLU A 40 -14.35 6.00 -5.86
CA GLU A 40 -14.38 6.27 -7.30
C GLU A 40 -13.76 7.64 -7.57
N ILE A 41 -12.75 7.67 -8.44
CA ILE A 41 -12.18 8.91 -8.97
C ILE A 41 -12.49 8.94 -10.46
N GLN A 42 -13.45 9.79 -10.85
CA GLN A 42 -13.98 9.78 -12.22
C GLN A 42 -14.52 8.37 -12.55
N ASP A 43 -13.96 7.71 -13.57
CA ASP A 43 -14.32 6.36 -14.00
C ASP A 43 -13.31 5.29 -13.52
N THR A 44 -12.54 5.60 -12.47
CA THR A 44 -11.51 4.70 -11.91
C THR A 44 -11.78 4.39 -10.45
N THR A 45 -12.01 3.10 -10.17
CA THR A 45 -12.05 2.58 -8.80
C THR A 45 -10.66 2.58 -8.19
N VAL A 46 -10.47 3.28 -7.08
CA VAL A 46 -9.25 3.30 -6.28
C VAL A 46 -9.47 2.58 -4.98
N VAL A 47 -8.61 1.59 -4.71
CA VAL A 47 -8.60 0.84 -3.45
C VAL A 47 -7.39 1.29 -2.64
N LEU A 48 -7.63 1.93 -1.50
CA LEU A 48 -6.59 2.15 -0.50
C LEU A 48 -6.55 0.94 0.42
N LEU A 49 -5.39 0.30 0.56
CA LEU A 49 -5.19 -0.87 1.41
C LEU A 49 -4.23 -0.57 2.55
N ARG A 50 -4.62 -0.97 3.77
CA ARG A 50 -3.82 -0.98 4.97
C ARG A 50 -3.68 -2.42 5.49
N PRO A 51 -2.58 -3.12 5.18
CA PRO A 51 -2.34 -4.46 5.70
C PRO A 51 -2.31 -4.46 7.24
N LYS A 52 -2.97 -5.45 7.86
CA LYS A 52 -2.88 -5.72 9.30
C LYS A 52 -2.02 -6.96 9.57
N LEU A 53 -0.89 -7.04 8.86
CA LEU A 53 0.09 -8.11 8.96
C LEU A 53 1.47 -7.55 9.33
N LEU A 54 2.41 -8.44 9.67
CA LEU A 54 3.81 -8.07 9.85
C LEU A 54 4.42 -7.67 8.51
N MET A 55 5.35 -6.71 8.53
CA MET A 55 5.90 -6.12 7.31
C MET A 55 6.48 -7.15 6.33
N ASN A 56 7.15 -8.18 6.84
CA ASN A 56 7.77 -9.24 6.04
C ASN A 56 6.78 -10.19 5.34
N ILE A 57 5.48 -10.10 5.66
CA ILE A 57 4.41 -10.91 5.06
C ILE A 57 3.28 -10.05 4.47
N ASN A 58 3.49 -8.74 4.35
CA ASN A 58 2.47 -7.82 3.83
C ASN A 58 2.05 -8.12 2.39
N GLY A 59 2.93 -8.72 1.57
CA GLY A 59 2.63 -9.08 0.19
C GLY A 59 1.41 -10.00 0.05
N VAL A 60 1.14 -10.84 1.06
CA VAL A 60 -0.06 -11.70 1.09
C VAL A 60 -1.34 -10.86 1.13
N SER A 61 -1.36 -9.78 1.90
CA SER A 61 -2.51 -8.87 1.99
C SER A 61 -2.72 -8.13 0.67
N VAL A 62 -1.63 -7.64 0.07
CA VAL A 62 -1.66 -6.93 -1.23
C VAL A 62 -2.18 -7.84 -2.34
N ALA A 63 -1.65 -9.06 -2.46
CA ALA A 63 -2.09 -10.01 -3.49
C ALA A 63 -3.57 -10.43 -3.33
N ARG A 64 -4.05 -10.60 -2.09
CA ARG A 64 -5.47 -10.88 -1.82
C ARG A 64 -6.37 -9.72 -2.22
N ALA A 65 -5.95 -8.48 -1.94
CA ALA A 65 -6.69 -7.31 -2.38
C ALA A 65 -6.70 -7.20 -3.91
N ALA A 66 -5.55 -7.41 -4.56
CA ALA A 66 -5.44 -7.39 -6.02
C ALA A 66 -6.39 -8.41 -6.67
N ALA A 67 -6.39 -9.65 -6.18
CA ALA A 67 -7.31 -10.69 -6.66
C ALA A 67 -8.78 -10.34 -6.40
N LYS A 68 -9.11 -9.81 -5.22
CA LYS A 68 -10.50 -9.46 -4.85
C LYS A 68 -11.07 -8.33 -5.72
N TYR A 69 -10.27 -7.32 -6.01
CA TYR A 69 -10.71 -6.12 -6.73
C TYR A 69 -10.33 -6.11 -8.21
N GLY A 70 -9.74 -7.19 -8.74
CA GLY A 70 -9.38 -7.31 -10.15
C GLY A 70 -8.24 -6.37 -10.57
N VAL A 71 -7.32 -6.04 -9.65
CA VAL A 71 -6.20 -5.13 -9.90
C VAL A 71 -5.00 -5.93 -10.39
N ARG A 72 -4.37 -5.52 -11.49
CA ARG A 72 -3.13 -6.14 -12.00
C ARG A 72 -1.91 -5.59 -11.28
N ALA A 73 -0.80 -6.31 -11.29
CA ALA A 73 0.41 -5.90 -10.58
C ALA A 73 0.92 -4.52 -11.02
N GLU A 74 0.84 -4.22 -12.32
CA GLU A 74 1.22 -2.93 -12.91
C GLU A 74 0.35 -1.75 -12.46
N ASP A 75 -0.84 -2.02 -11.92
CA ASP A 75 -1.79 -1.02 -11.43
C ASP A 75 -1.66 -0.81 -9.90
N ILE A 76 -0.71 -1.50 -9.24
CA ILE A 76 -0.48 -1.39 -7.79
C ILE A 76 0.61 -0.35 -7.51
N VAL A 77 0.30 0.58 -6.61
CA VAL A 77 1.26 1.56 -6.08
C VAL A 77 1.57 1.25 -4.62
N LEU A 78 2.83 0.94 -4.34
CA LEU A 78 3.33 0.78 -2.97
C LEU A 78 3.89 2.11 -2.45
N VAL A 79 3.45 2.53 -1.27
CA VAL A 79 3.99 3.70 -0.57
C VAL A 79 4.76 3.24 0.65
N HIS A 80 6.06 3.52 0.69
CA HIS A 80 6.96 3.07 1.76
C HIS A 80 8.05 4.12 2.05
N ASP A 81 8.80 3.93 3.14
CA ASP A 81 9.98 4.74 3.47
C ASP A 81 11.22 4.35 2.66
N GLU A 82 12.09 5.32 2.40
CA GLU A 82 13.34 5.14 1.66
C GLU A 82 14.50 5.67 2.50
N LEU A 83 15.48 4.81 2.77
CA LEU A 83 16.64 5.11 3.60
C LEU A 83 17.73 5.84 2.80
N ASP A 84 17.77 5.63 1.48
CA ASP A 84 18.84 6.14 0.61
C ASP A 84 18.57 7.57 0.11
N LYS A 85 17.47 8.21 0.55
CA LYS A 85 17.10 9.57 0.15
C LYS A 85 17.15 10.54 1.34
N PRO A 86 17.50 11.81 1.11
CA PRO A 86 17.39 12.85 2.14
C PRO A 86 15.96 12.96 2.67
N LEU A 87 15.83 13.31 3.95
CA LEU A 87 14.52 13.50 4.59
C LEU A 87 13.65 14.50 3.80
N GLY A 88 12.39 14.14 3.61
CA GLY A 88 11.41 14.96 2.87
C GLY A 88 11.48 14.83 1.35
N LYS A 89 12.47 14.09 0.80
CA LYS A 89 12.51 13.78 -0.62
C LYS A 89 11.58 12.61 -0.95
N THR A 90 10.71 12.83 -1.92
CA THR A 90 9.84 11.81 -2.52
C THR A 90 10.29 11.52 -3.95
N ALA A 91 10.03 10.31 -4.43
CA ALA A 91 10.27 9.92 -5.81
C ALA A 91 9.28 8.83 -6.21
N PHE A 92 8.94 8.81 -7.49
CA PHE A 92 8.24 7.68 -8.10
C PHE A 92 9.25 6.76 -8.76
N LYS A 93 9.00 5.46 -8.68
CA LYS A 93 9.80 4.42 -9.33
C LYS A 93 8.84 3.36 -9.86
N TYR A 94 9.11 2.93 -11.09
CA TYR A 94 8.46 1.77 -11.69
C TYR A 94 9.39 0.57 -11.53
N GLY A 95 8.88 -0.49 -10.90
CA GLY A 95 9.59 -1.75 -10.71
C GLY A 95 10.89 -1.69 -9.90
N GLY A 96 11.72 -2.73 -10.10
CA GLY A 96 13.05 -2.90 -9.55
C GLY A 96 13.10 -3.50 -8.13
N SER A 97 14.30 -3.61 -7.57
CA SER A 97 14.48 -4.38 -6.34
C SER A 97 13.96 -3.70 -5.07
N ALA A 98 13.69 -4.52 -4.05
CA ALA A 98 13.24 -4.10 -2.72
C ALA A 98 14.28 -3.31 -1.91
N ARG A 99 15.55 -3.30 -2.30
CA ARG A 99 16.67 -2.59 -1.63
C ARG A 99 16.70 -2.75 -0.09
N GLY A 100 16.39 -3.95 0.40
CA GLY A 100 16.38 -4.25 1.83
C GLY A 100 15.07 -3.91 2.57
N HIS A 101 14.08 -3.31 1.89
CA HIS A 101 12.76 -3.06 2.47
C HIS A 101 11.91 -4.35 2.48
N ASN A 102 11.71 -4.93 3.66
CA ASN A 102 11.00 -6.21 3.83
C ASN A 102 9.57 -6.22 3.27
N GLY A 103 8.84 -5.10 3.37
CA GLY A 103 7.49 -4.96 2.81
C GLY A 103 7.45 -5.05 1.29
N VAL A 104 8.29 -4.27 0.61
CA VAL A 104 8.44 -4.33 -0.85
C VAL A 104 8.89 -5.72 -1.28
N ARG A 105 9.90 -6.30 -0.61
CA ARG A 105 10.34 -7.67 -0.90
C ARG A 105 9.19 -8.67 -0.82
N SER A 106 8.40 -8.61 0.25
CA SER A 106 7.23 -9.48 0.43
C SER A 106 6.22 -9.32 -0.71
N CYS A 107 5.99 -8.09 -1.19
CA CYS A 107 5.09 -7.85 -2.32
C CYS A 107 5.64 -8.45 -3.61
N VAL A 108 6.92 -8.21 -3.92
CA VAL A 108 7.60 -8.78 -5.10
C VAL A 108 7.53 -10.31 -5.09
N ASP A 109 7.84 -10.93 -3.95
CA ASP A 109 7.85 -12.39 -3.79
C ASP A 109 6.44 -12.99 -4.00
N VAL A 110 5.37 -12.32 -3.54
CA VAL A 110 4.01 -12.87 -3.63
C VAL A 110 3.34 -12.53 -4.97
N LEU A 111 3.57 -11.33 -5.50
CA LEU A 111 3.00 -10.88 -6.77
C LEU A 111 3.76 -11.43 -7.99
N GLN A 112 4.96 -11.97 -7.80
CA GLN A 112 5.82 -12.48 -8.88
C GLN A 112 6.10 -11.40 -9.95
N SER A 113 6.23 -10.15 -9.50
CA SER A 113 6.48 -8.96 -10.32
C SER A 113 7.36 -8.00 -9.51
N ASP A 114 8.20 -7.22 -10.19
CA ASP A 114 9.06 -6.21 -9.55
C ASP A 114 8.43 -4.82 -9.45
#